data_AF-A0A9E1TPW6-F1
#
_entry.id   AF-A0A9E1TPW6-F1
#
_cell.length_a   1.000
_cell.length_b   1.000
_cell.length_c   1.000
_cell.angle_alpha   90.00
_cell.angle_beta   90.00
_cell.angle_gamma   90.00
#
_symmetry.space_group_name_H-M   'P 1'
#
loop_
_entity.id
_entity.type
_entity.pdbx_description
1 polymer ?
#
loop_
_entity_poly.entity_id
_entity_poly.type
_entity_poly.pdbx_seq_one_letter_code
_entity_poly.pdbx_strand_id
1 'polypeptide(L)'
;MKRAIFVPLMATFLVTGLASTAFAVGKTYVPKKESKELPKMEVCRLMKVERDPEEGTKCIYQRQSRGQPAQISNDSPNAACQKSFQCKRE
;
A
#
# COMPACT_ATOMS: atom_id res chain seq x y z
N MET A 1 -0.57 77.19 7.56
CA MET A 1 -1.89 76.50 7.58
C MET A 1 -1.81 75.21 6.78
N LYS A 2 -2.46 74.13 7.28
CA LYS A 2 -2.77 72.85 6.58
C LYS A 2 -1.65 71.82 6.38
N ARG A 3 -1.10 71.21 7.44
CA ARG A 3 -0.43 69.89 7.36
C ARG A 3 -0.47 69.15 8.71
N ALA A 4 -1.64 68.89 9.28
CA ALA A 4 -1.71 68.09 10.52
C ALA A 4 -2.98 67.23 10.68
N ILE A 5 -3.86 67.17 9.67
CA ILE A 5 -5.14 66.44 9.78
C ILE A 5 -5.19 65.21 8.85
N PHE A 6 -4.25 65.07 7.91
CA PHE A 6 -4.29 63.97 6.93
C PHE A 6 -3.63 62.65 7.39
N VAL A 7 -2.81 62.69 8.45
CA VAL A 7 -2.07 61.51 8.93
C VAL A 7 -2.94 60.53 9.76
N PRO A 8 -3.84 60.97 10.67
CA PRO A 8 -4.58 60.01 11.51
C PRO A 8 -5.70 59.27 10.75
N LEU A 9 -6.14 59.78 9.58
CA LEU A 9 -7.24 59.19 8.81
C LEU A 9 -6.81 58.01 7.92
N MET A 10 -5.54 57.97 7.52
CA MET A 10 -4.99 56.86 6.71
C MET A 10 -4.55 55.67 7.59
N ALA A 11 -4.19 55.93 8.85
CA ALA A 11 -3.75 54.90 9.79
C ALA A 11 -4.91 54.05 10.35
N THR A 12 -6.12 54.59 10.41
CA THR A 12 -7.31 53.87 10.92
C THR A 12 -7.92 52.91 9.89
N PHE A 13 -7.69 53.11 8.60
CA PHE A 13 -8.19 52.20 7.55
C PHE A 13 -7.34 50.92 7.38
N LEU A 14 -6.10 50.91 7.89
CA LEU A 14 -5.20 49.77 7.72
C LEU A 14 -5.45 48.63 8.75
N VAL A 15 -6.11 48.93 9.87
CA VAL A 15 -6.22 48.00 11.01
C VAL A 15 -7.42 47.06 10.90
N THR A 16 -8.45 47.40 10.12
CA THR A 16 -9.70 46.62 10.05
C THR A 16 -9.68 45.44 9.08
N GLY A 17 -8.63 45.27 8.26
CA GLY A 17 -8.58 44.27 7.18
C GLY A 17 -8.02 42.89 7.56
N LEU A 18 -7.63 42.63 8.81
CA LEU A 18 -6.84 41.43 9.17
C LEU A 18 -7.64 40.29 9.82
N ALA A 19 -8.96 40.43 10.01
CA ALA A 19 -9.79 39.40 10.64
C ALA A 19 -10.34 38.39 9.61
N SER A 20 -9.47 37.60 8.99
CA SER A 20 -9.86 36.47 8.15
C SER A 20 -10.00 35.20 9.01
N THR A 21 -11.21 34.62 9.08
CA THR A 21 -11.43 33.33 9.73
C THR A 21 -10.94 32.20 8.82
N ALA A 22 -9.77 31.63 9.13
CA ALA A 22 -9.24 30.47 8.41
C ALA A 22 -9.97 29.20 8.84
N PHE A 23 -10.93 28.74 8.03
CA PHE A 23 -11.55 27.42 8.21
C PHE A 23 -10.65 26.33 7.64
N ALA A 24 -9.76 25.79 8.47
CA ALA A 24 -9.07 24.56 8.15
C ALA A 24 -10.02 23.38 8.38
N VAL A 25 -10.44 22.71 7.31
CA VAL A 25 -11.09 21.40 7.41
C VAL A 25 -10.01 20.41 7.86
N GLY A 26 -9.91 20.19 9.18
CA GLY A 26 -9.06 19.16 9.75
C GLY A 26 -9.58 17.80 9.30
N LYS A 27 -8.93 17.19 8.29
CA LYS A 27 -9.13 15.77 8.02
C LYS A 27 -8.56 15.01 9.21
N THR A 28 -9.42 14.64 10.15
CA THR A 28 -9.03 13.76 11.25
C THR A 28 -8.66 12.40 10.66
N TYR A 29 -7.54 11.84 11.12
CA TYR A 29 -7.05 10.54 10.66
C TYR A 29 -8.10 9.49 11.05
N VAL A 30 -8.71 8.84 10.06
CA VAL A 30 -9.58 7.69 10.33
C VAL A 30 -8.66 6.54 10.70
N PRO A 31 -8.69 6.03 11.94
CA PRO A 31 -7.91 4.84 12.28
C PRO A 31 -8.39 3.71 11.38
N LYS A 32 -7.48 3.20 10.55
CA LYS A 32 -7.73 2.06 9.68
C LYS A 32 -8.11 0.91 10.62
N LYS A 33 -9.38 0.47 10.60
CA LYS A 33 -9.80 -0.70 11.39
C LYS A 33 -8.84 -1.84 11.07
N GLU A 34 -8.03 -2.24 12.03
CA GLU A 34 -7.12 -3.40 11.94
C GLU A 34 -7.88 -4.73 11.92
N SER A 35 -9.16 -4.72 11.51
CA SER A 35 -10.06 -5.88 11.56
C SER A 35 -9.91 -6.81 10.36
N LYS A 36 -8.81 -6.71 9.61
CA LYS A 36 -8.45 -7.70 8.59
C LYS A 36 -7.08 -8.21 8.98
N GLU A 37 -7.05 -9.30 9.74
CA GLU A 37 -5.85 -10.12 9.90
C GLU A 37 -5.25 -10.32 8.50
N LEU A 38 -4.15 -9.64 8.22
CA LEU A 38 -3.49 -9.76 6.93
C LEU A 38 -3.01 -11.21 6.81
N PRO A 39 -3.26 -11.88 5.67
CA PRO A 39 -2.77 -13.23 5.48
C PRO A 39 -1.25 -13.22 5.63
N LYS A 40 -0.75 -13.97 6.61
CA LYS A 40 0.69 -14.09 6.85
C LYS A 40 1.30 -14.74 5.60
N MET A 41 2.29 -14.09 5.02
CA MET A 41 2.99 -14.59 3.83
C MET A 41 4.28 -15.30 4.24
N GLU A 42 4.70 -16.28 3.43
CA GLU A 42 5.97 -16.97 3.58
C GLU A 42 6.61 -17.26 2.22
N VAL A 43 7.91 -17.56 2.21
CA VAL A 43 8.59 -17.94 0.97
C VAL A 43 8.43 -19.44 0.73
N CYS A 44 7.86 -19.79 -0.42
CA CYS A 44 7.82 -21.15 -0.94
C CYS A 44 8.99 -21.36 -1.90
N ARG A 45 9.81 -22.40 -1.68
CA ARG A 45 10.99 -22.72 -2.51
C ARG A 45 10.72 -23.95 -3.37
N LEU A 46 11.16 -23.91 -4.63
CA LEU A 46 10.97 -25.03 -5.55
C LEU A 46 11.69 -26.27 -5.01
N MET A 47 10.96 -27.38 -4.92
CA MET A 47 11.45 -28.66 -4.42
C MET A 47 11.54 -29.69 -5.54
N LYS A 48 10.49 -29.78 -6.37
CA LYS A 48 10.43 -30.75 -7.46
C LYS A 48 9.68 -30.16 -8.65
N VAL A 49 10.09 -30.58 -9.85
CA VAL A 49 9.39 -30.32 -11.10
C VAL A 49 9.01 -31.67 -11.69
N GLU A 50 7.73 -31.87 -11.91
CA GLU A 50 7.17 -33.02 -12.63
C GLU A 50 6.73 -32.50 -14.01
N ARG A 51 7.11 -33.23 -15.07
CA ARG A 51 6.75 -32.88 -16.44
C ARG A 51 6.05 -34.06 -17.05
N ASP A 52 4.79 -33.86 -17.36
CA ASP A 52 3.94 -34.85 -17.99
C ASP A 52 3.54 -34.34 -19.39
N PRO A 53 3.68 -35.16 -20.44
CA PRO A 53 3.34 -34.76 -21.79
C PRO A 53 1.84 -34.52 -21.99
N GLU A 54 0.99 -35.12 -21.14
CA GLU A 54 -0.47 -34.99 -21.19
C GLU A 54 -1.00 -33.92 -20.21
N GLU A 55 -0.46 -33.85 -18.99
CA GLU A 55 -0.91 -32.91 -17.94
C GLU A 55 -0.09 -31.61 -17.85
N GLY A 56 1.01 -31.51 -18.59
CA GLY A 56 1.89 -30.33 -18.62
C GLY A 56 2.95 -30.33 -17.51
N THR A 57 3.38 -29.14 -17.09
CA THR A 57 4.43 -28.99 -16.07
C THR A 57 3.84 -28.70 -14.71
N LYS A 58 4.20 -29.52 -13.72
CA LYS A 58 3.80 -29.37 -12.32
C LYS A 58 5.00 -28.99 -11.45
N CYS A 59 4.90 -27.82 -10.82
CA CYS A 59 5.91 -27.26 -9.94
C CYS A 59 5.51 -27.46 -8.48
N ILE A 60 6.30 -28.22 -7.72
CA ILE A 60 6.05 -28.52 -6.30
C ILE A 60 7.01 -27.69 -5.45
N TYR A 61 6.47 -26.93 -4.50
CA TYR A 61 7.21 -26.01 -3.65
C TYR A 61 7.12 -26.38 -2.17
N GLN A 62 8.26 -26.34 -1.49
CA GLN A 62 8.38 -26.51 -0.04
C GLN A 62 8.10 -25.19 0.68
N ARG A 63 7.21 -25.23 1.66
CA ARG A 63 6.90 -24.12 2.58
C ARG A 63 7.96 -23.96 3.65
N GLN A 64 8.23 -22.72 4.07
CA GLN A 64 9.08 -22.43 5.23
C GLN A 64 8.52 -23.02 6.53
N SER A 65 7.20 -22.94 6.71
CA SER A 65 6.46 -23.54 7.82
C SER A 65 6.49 -25.08 7.86
N ARG A 66 7.01 -25.75 6.80
CA ARG A 66 6.97 -27.21 6.61
C ARG A 66 5.54 -27.82 6.58
N GLY A 67 4.52 -27.00 6.27
CA GLY A 67 3.16 -27.47 6.00
C GLY A 67 3.03 -28.25 4.68
N GLN A 68 1.81 -28.42 4.17
CA GLN A 68 1.61 -29.14 2.91
C GLN A 68 2.29 -28.42 1.74
N PRO A 69 2.97 -29.14 0.84
CA PRO A 69 3.68 -28.51 -0.27
C PRO A 69 2.71 -27.80 -1.22
N ALA A 70 3.05 -26.57 -1.60
CA ALA A 70 2.27 -25.80 -2.56
C ALA A 70 2.53 -26.32 -3.98
N GLN A 71 1.49 -26.43 -4.80
CA GLN A 71 1.56 -26.97 -6.15
C GLN A 71 1.02 -25.95 -7.15
N ILE A 72 1.77 -25.72 -8.22
CA ILE A 72 1.35 -24.88 -9.34
C ILE A 72 1.54 -25.72 -10.60
N SER A 73 0.45 -26.01 -11.31
CA SER A 73 0.47 -26.66 -12.62
C SER A 73 0.33 -25.65 -13.75
N ASN A 74 0.92 -25.99 -14.89
CA ASN A 74 0.78 -25.27 -16.14
C ASN A 74 0.61 -26.28 -17.26
N ASP A 75 -0.43 -26.12 -18.08
CA ASP A 75 -0.76 -27.04 -19.17
C ASP A 75 0.33 -27.08 -20.25
N SER A 76 1.22 -26.08 -20.30
CA SER A 76 2.36 -26.09 -21.21
C SER A 76 3.51 -26.96 -20.67
N PRO A 77 3.97 -27.97 -21.44
CA PRO A 77 5.10 -28.82 -21.03
C PRO A 77 6.45 -28.07 -21.00
N ASN A 78 6.51 -26.88 -21.60
CA ASN A 78 7.71 -26.03 -21.64
C ASN A 78 7.69 -24.89 -20.60
N ALA A 79 6.67 -24.84 -19.73
CA ALA A 79 6.59 -23.81 -18.71
C ALA A 79 7.73 -23.94 -17.70
N ALA A 80 8.44 -22.83 -17.48
CA ALA A 80 9.51 -22.78 -16.48
C ALA A 80 8.91 -22.55 -15.08
N CYS A 81 9.32 -23.38 -14.10
CA CYS A 81 9.03 -23.13 -12.70
C CYS A 81 9.92 -22.00 -12.15
N GLN A 82 9.35 -21.13 -11.33
CA GLN A 82 10.13 -20.14 -10.59
C GLN A 82 10.94 -20.84 -9.49
N LYS A 83 12.12 -20.32 -9.13
CA LYS A 83 12.92 -20.90 -8.04
C LYS A 83 12.25 -20.74 -6.67
N SER A 84 11.52 -19.65 -6.48
CA SER A 84 10.79 -19.34 -5.25
C SER A 84 9.75 -18.26 -5.49
N PHE A 85 8.69 -18.22 -4.68
CA PHE A 85 7.70 -17.15 -4.69
C PHE A 85 7.09 -16.94 -3.29
N GLN A 86 6.31 -15.88 -3.11
CA GLN A 86 5.57 -15.60 -1.87
C GLN A 86 4.22 -16.33 -1.87
N CYS A 87 4.02 -17.24 -0.92
CA CYS A 87 2.80 -18.00 -0.74
C CYS A 87 2.11 -17.61 0.57
N LYS A 88 0.77 -17.77 0.64
CA LYS A 88 0.04 -17.58 1.90
C LYS A 88 0.41 -18.70 2.86
N ARG A 89 0.74 -18.37 4.10
CA ARG A 89 0.95 -19.32 5.18
C ARG A 89 -0.40 -19.97 5.53
N GLU A 90 -0.39 -21.29 5.61
CA GLU A 90 -1.53 -22.09 6.09
C GLU A 90 -1.74 -21.93 7.60
#